data_AF-A0A413CX98-F1
#
_entry.id   AF-A0A413CX98-F1
#
_cell.length_a   1.000
_cell.length_b   1.000
_cell.length_c   1.000
_cell.angle_alpha   90.00
_cell.angle_beta   90.00
_cell.angle_gamma   90.00
#
_symmetry.space_group_name_H-M   'P 1'
#
loop_
_entity.id
_entity.type
_entity.pdbx_description
1 polymer ?
#
loop_
_entity_poly.entity_id
_entity_poly.type
_entity_poly.pdbx_seq_one_letter_code
_entity_poly.pdbx_strand_id
1 'polypeptide(L)'
;MLIQVNVQNFKSFNESNSLNMIASNKLRTQKDRLYESVDVTLLKSAVIYGANASGKSNFVEVLRFMKECVINQEIPIESYNWYCRNHEDNKEKISSFSVQLLLNG
;
A
#
# COMPACT_ATOMS: atom_id res chain seq x y z
N MET A 1 -1.13 -12.74 -5.11
CA MET A 1 -2.07 -11.60 -5.21
C MET A 1 -1.88 -10.63 -4.07
N LEU A 2 -2.11 -9.33 -4.28
CA LEU A 2 -2.02 -8.33 -3.22
C LEU A 2 -3.22 -8.49 -2.25
N ILE A 3 -2.93 -8.62 -0.95
CA ILE A 3 -3.94 -8.64 0.11
C ILE A 3 -4.03 -7.27 0.77
N GLN A 4 -2.91 -6.77 1.28
CA GLN A 4 -2.87 -5.51 2.02
C GLN A 4 -1.55 -4.79 1.84
N VAL A 5 -1.60 -3.45 1.81
CA VAL A 5 -0.45 -2.56 1.96
C VAL A 5 -0.72 -1.63 3.13
N ASN A 6 0.28 -1.44 4.00
CA ASN A 6 0.27 -0.42 5.03
C ASN A 6 1.49 0.50 4.89
N VAL A 7 1.29 1.78 5.16
CA VAL A 7 2.33 2.80 5.15
C VAL A 7 2.09 3.80 6.28
N GLN A 8 3.16 4.22 6.92
CA GLN A 8 3.15 5.32 7.89
C GLN A 8 4.40 6.18 7.72
N ASN A 9 4.24 7.48 7.96
CA ASN A 9 5.31 8.47 7.88
C ASN A 9 6.10 8.42 6.56
N PHE A 10 5.41 8.54 5.42
CA PHE A 10 6.02 8.54 4.10
C PHE A 10 5.40 9.56 3.15
N LYS A 11 6.19 10.47 2.58
CA LYS A 11 5.80 11.55 1.65
C LYS A 11 4.61 12.39 2.14
N SER A 12 3.37 11.99 1.82
CA SER A 12 2.15 12.66 2.29
C SER A 12 1.34 11.86 3.32
N PHE A 13 1.81 10.67 3.69
CA PHE A 13 1.17 9.79 4.68
C PHE A 13 1.78 10.07 6.05
N ASN A 14 1.08 10.82 6.90
CA ASN A 14 1.52 11.08 8.27
C ASN A 14 1.24 9.86 9.17
N GLU A 15 -0.04 9.53 9.32
CA GLU A 15 -0.52 8.40 10.12
C GLU A 15 -0.46 7.08 9.35
N SER A 16 -0.81 5.98 10.03
CA SER A 16 -0.92 4.67 9.40
C SER A 16 -2.11 4.63 8.44
N ASN A 17 -1.84 4.35 7.18
CA ASN A 17 -2.83 4.21 6.11
C ASN A 17 -2.74 2.81 5.50
N SER A 18 -3.89 2.21 5.19
CA SER A 18 -3.97 0.87 4.61
C SER A 18 -4.81 0.83 3.33
N LEU A 19 -4.34 0.03 2.37
CA LEU A 19 -5.15 -0.47 1.25
C LEU A 19 -5.40 -1.95 1.50
N ASN A 20 -6.67 -2.36 1.61
CA ASN A 20 -7.07 -3.75 1.81
C ASN A 20 -7.88 -4.25 0.61
N MET A 21 -7.46 -5.38 0.04
CA MET A 21 -8.05 -6.02 -1.13
C MET A 21 -8.97 -7.19 -0.76
N ILE A 22 -9.17 -7.49 0.52
CA ILE A 22 -10.14 -8.50 0.96
C ILE A 22 -11.54 -8.10 0.48
N ALA A 23 -12.17 -8.98 -0.28
CA ALA A 23 -13.50 -8.74 -0.81
C ALA A 23 -14.53 -8.76 0.31
N SER A 24 -15.57 -7.92 0.18
CA SER A 24 -16.69 -7.97 1.10
C SER A 24 -17.52 -9.23 0.88
N ASN A 25 -17.87 -9.93 1.96
CA ASN A 25 -18.80 -11.07 1.94
C ASN A 25 -20.21 -10.75 1.39
N LYS A 26 -20.51 -9.46 1.17
CA LYS A 26 -21.76 -8.98 0.55
C LYS A 26 -21.72 -8.95 -0.97
N LEU A 27 -20.55 -9.07 -1.60
CA LEU A 27 -20.39 -9.10 -3.06
C LEU A 27 -20.81 -10.46 -3.60
N ARG A 28 -22.11 -10.63 -3.88
CA ARG A 28 -22.70 -11.89 -4.37
C ARG A 28 -22.86 -11.97 -5.89
N THR A 29 -22.84 -10.82 -6.58
CA THR A 29 -23.32 -10.70 -7.97
C THR A 29 -22.23 -10.41 -9.00
N GLN A 30 -20.96 -10.25 -8.60
CA GLN A 30 -19.85 -9.90 -9.50
C GLN A 30 -18.63 -10.80 -9.25
N LYS A 31 -18.86 -12.11 -9.32
CA LYS A 31 -17.84 -13.14 -9.04
C LYS A 31 -16.65 -13.07 -9.99
N ASP A 32 -16.86 -12.58 -11.21
CA ASP A 32 -15.81 -12.33 -12.21
C ASP A 32 -14.73 -11.38 -11.71
N ARG A 33 -15.07 -10.44 -10.82
CA ARG A 33 -14.16 -9.45 -10.21
C ARG A 33 -13.46 -9.95 -8.96
N LEU A 34 -13.84 -11.15 -8.50
CA LEU A 34 -13.29 -11.78 -7.30
C LEU A 34 -12.28 -12.85 -7.70
N TYR A 35 -11.26 -12.98 -6.86
CA TYR A 35 -10.39 -14.14 -6.82
C TYR A 35 -10.68 -14.88 -5.52
N GLU A 36 -11.10 -16.13 -5.63
CA GLU A 36 -11.44 -16.98 -4.50
C GLU A 36 -10.27 -17.95 -4.27
N SER A 37 -9.58 -17.83 -3.14
CA SER A 37 -8.70 -18.89 -2.62
C SER A 37 -9.39 -19.66 -1.51
N VAL A 38 -8.74 -20.73 -1.02
CA VAL A 38 -9.25 -21.55 0.10
C VAL A 38 -9.47 -20.69 1.35
N ASP A 39 -8.55 -19.77 1.64
CA ASP A 39 -8.52 -19.02 2.89
C ASP A 39 -9.14 -17.62 2.77
N VAL A 40 -9.05 -16.99 1.59
CA VAL A 40 -9.44 -15.59 1.41
C VAL A 40 -10.03 -15.30 0.03
N THR A 41 -11.09 -14.51 0.00
CA THR A 41 -11.61 -13.92 -1.24
C THR A 41 -11.05 -12.51 -1.41
N LEU A 42 -10.44 -12.23 -2.56
CA LEU A 42 -9.79 -10.96 -2.88
C LEU A 42 -10.45 -10.28 -4.07
N LEU A 43 -10.38 -8.94 -4.11
CA LEU A 43 -10.67 -8.16 -5.30
C LEU A 43 -9.54 -8.33 -6.32
N LYS A 44 -9.87 -8.53 -7.60
CA LYS A 44 -8.86 -8.60 -8.68
C LYS A 44 -8.27 -7.23 -9.03
N SER A 45 -8.99 -6.15 -8.75
CA SER A 45 -8.60 -4.79 -9.11
C SER A 45 -9.20 -3.76 -8.15
N ALA A 46 -8.50 -2.64 -7.96
CA ALA A 46 -8.99 -1.46 -7.25
C ALA A 46 -8.72 -0.21 -8.08
N VAL A 47 -9.56 0.82 -7.91
CA VAL A 47 -9.39 2.13 -8.55
C VAL A 47 -9.20 3.17 -7.45
N ILE A 48 -8.09 3.91 -7.50
CA ILE A 48 -7.77 4.97 -6.55
C ILE A 48 -7.95 6.32 -7.23
N TYR A 49 -8.92 7.10 -6.76
CA TYR A 49 -9.25 8.43 -7.26
C TYR A 49 -9.39 9.43 -6.09
N GLY A 50 -9.40 10.72 -6.40
CA GLY A 50 -9.43 11.79 -5.40
C GLY A 50 -8.90 13.11 -5.96
N ALA A 51 -9.08 14.20 -5.21
CA ALA A 51 -8.68 15.55 -5.60
C ALA A 51 -7.17 15.67 -5.89
N ASN A 52 -6.75 16.73 -6.56
CA ASN A 52 -5.33 17.02 -6.74
C ASN A 52 -4.63 17.13 -5.38
N ALA A 53 -3.36 16.71 -5.33
CA ALA A 53 -2.56 16.63 -4.11
C ALA A 53 -3.09 15.70 -2.99
N SER A 54 -4.12 14.89 -3.23
CA SER A 54 -4.66 13.94 -2.23
C SER A 54 -3.77 12.72 -1.94
N GLY A 55 -2.51 12.70 -2.39
CA GLY A 55 -1.57 11.61 -2.13
C GLY A 55 -1.63 10.40 -3.09
N LYS A 56 -2.42 10.44 -4.18
CA LYS A 56 -2.53 9.32 -5.13
C LYS A 56 -1.20 8.89 -5.74
N SER A 57 -0.44 9.83 -6.31
CA SER A 57 0.88 9.54 -6.87
C SER A 57 1.86 9.09 -5.79
N ASN A 58 1.74 9.63 -4.57
CA ASN A 58 2.55 9.17 -3.44
C ASN A 58 2.21 7.72 -3.05
N PHE A 59 0.95 7.27 -3.18
CA PHE A 59 0.62 5.86 -2.97
C PHE A 59 1.30 4.94 -3.99
N VAL A 60 1.36 5.35 -5.27
CA VAL A 60 2.13 4.62 -6.29
C VAL A 60 3.61 4.52 -5.88
N GLU A 61 4.15 5.59 -5.32
CA GLU A 61 5.53 5.61 -4.82
C GLU A 61 5.75 4.71 -3.60
N VAL A 62 4.74 4.49 -2.74
CA VAL A 62 4.79 3.47 -1.68
C VAL A 62 5.00 2.08 -2.29
N LEU A 63 4.20 1.73 -3.30
CA LEU A 63 4.30 0.43 -3.98
C LEU A 63 5.66 0.27 -4.69
N ARG A 64 6.13 1.35 -5.32
CA ARG A 64 7.43 1.39 -5.98
C ARG A 64 8.57 1.16 -4.99
N PHE A 65 8.58 1.92 -3.89
CA PHE A 65 9.60 1.80 -2.84
C PHE A 65 9.65 0.39 -2.27
N MET A 66 8.50 -0.19 -1.88
CA MET A 66 8.46 -1.57 -1.37
C MET A 66 9.00 -2.58 -2.40
N LYS A 67 8.65 -2.43 -3.68
CA LYS A 67 9.14 -3.29 -4.76
C LYS A 67 10.66 -3.17 -4.94
N GLU A 68 11.19 -1.95 -4.98
CA GLU A 68 12.63 -1.68 -5.11
C GLU A 68 13.40 -2.29 -3.94
N CYS A 69 12.92 -2.09 -2.70
CA CYS A 69 13.53 -2.68 -1.51
C CYS A 69 13.60 -4.21 -1.56
N VAL A 70 12.52 -4.87 -2.01
CA VAL A 70 12.47 -6.33 -2.08
C VAL A 70 13.34 -6.88 -3.22
N ILE A 71 13.30 -6.26 -4.41
CA ILE A 71 14.03 -6.76 -5.58
C ILE A 71 15.53 -6.51 -5.46
N ASN A 72 15.92 -5.30 -5.05
CA ASN A 72 17.34 -4.92 -4.95
C ASN A 72 17.95 -5.32 -3.61
N GLN A 73 17.14 -5.75 -2.63
CA GLN A 73 17.56 -6.15 -1.28
C GLN A 73 18.29 -5.02 -0.51
N GLU A 74 17.94 -3.77 -0.79
CA GLU A 74 18.53 -2.58 -0.18
C GLU A 74 17.50 -1.48 -0.01
N ILE A 75 17.73 -0.55 0.92
CA ILE A 75 16.92 0.65 1.07
C ILE A 75 17.59 1.79 0.28
N PRO A 76 16.93 2.38 -0.73
CA PRO A 76 17.50 3.49 -1.50
C PRO A 76 17.92 4.66 -0.61
N ILE A 77 19.15 5.17 -0.78
CA ILE A 77 19.70 6.24 0.07
C ILE A 77 18.85 7.52 -0.03
N GLU A 78 18.32 7.81 -1.21
CA GLU A 78 17.43 8.95 -1.45
C GLU A 78 16.13 8.90 -0.62
N SER A 79 15.75 7.72 -0.10
CA SER A 79 14.55 7.56 0.72
C SER A 79 14.69 8.13 2.12
N TYR A 80 15.90 8.49 2.55
CA TYR A 80 16.17 9.06 3.87
C TYR A 80 15.27 10.27 4.20
N ASN A 81 15.00 11.13 3.22
CA ASN A 81 14.17 12.32 3.39
C ASN A 81 12.71 12.13 2.91
N TRP A 82 12.26 10.88 2.72
CA TRP A 82 10.90 10.58 2.25
C TRP A 82 9.89 10.39 3.38
N TYR A 83 10.16 10.88 4.59
CA TYR A 83 9.15 10.98 5.65
C TYR A 83 8.04 11.98 5.30
N CYS A 84 6.96 11.99 6.07
CA CYS A 84 5.88 12.95 5.85
C CYS A 84 6.25 14.34 6.35
N ARG A 85 6.52 15.26 5.42
CA ARG A 85 7.07 16.59 5.72
C ARG A 85 6.04 17.61 6.24
N ASN A 86 4.77 17.23 6.30
CA ASN A 86 3.71 18.10 6.81
C ASN A 86 3.78 18.29 8.34
N HIS A 87 4.61 17.49 9.02
CA HIS A 87 4.88 17.61 10.46
C HIS A 87 6.39 17.55 10.67
N GLU A 88 6.98 18.56 11.32
CA GLU A 88 8.43 18.67 11.49
C GLU A 88 9.01 17.49 12.29
N ASP A 89 8.31 17.06 13.34
CA ASP A 89 8.69 15.94 14.21
C ASP A 89 8.84 14.60 13.48
N ASN A 90 8.26 14.46 12.29
CA ASN A 90 8.31 13.21 11.53
C ASN A 90 9.70 12.86 11.01
N LYS A 91 10.62 13.83 10.97
CA LYS A 91 12.02 13.59 10.64
C LYS A 91 12.68 12.61 11.61
N GLU A 92 12.29 12.65 12.88
CA GLU A 92 12.84 11.81 13.96
C GLU A 92 12.04 10.51 14.16
N LYS A 93 10.94 10.32 13.40
CA LYS A 93 10.10 9.12 13.47
C LYS A 93 10.47 8.13 12.39
N ILE A 94 10.37 6.84 12.72
CA ILE A 94 10.59 5.75 11.76
C ILE A 94 9.42 5.69 10.77
N SER A 95 9.74 5.61 9.48
CA SER A 95 8.78 5.22 8.44
C SER A 95 8.55 3.71 8.49
N SER A 96 7.28 3.28 8.46
CA SER A 96 6.93 1.86 8.52
C SER A 96 6.12 1.45 7.29
N PHE A 97 6.41 0.25 6.81
CA PHE A 97 5.79 -0.35 5.63
C PHE A 97 5.48 -1.81 5.92
N SER A 98 4.36 -2.30 5.40
CA SER A 98 4.12 -3.73 5.31
C SER A 98 3.31 -4.07 4.07
N VAL A 99 3.57 -5.24 3.51
CA VAL A 99 2.81 -5.80 2.40
C VAL A 99 2.46 -7.23 2.73
N GLN A 100 1.21 -7.61 2.46
CA GLN A 100 0.73 -8.98 2.54
C GLN A 100 0.39 -9.46 1.14
N LEU A 101 0.99 -10.58 0.75
CA LEU A 101 0.80 -11.21 -0.55
C LEU A 101 0.30 -12.63 -0.34
N LEU A 102 -0.74 -13.01 -1.07
CA LEU A 102 -1.10 -14.40 -1.26
C LEU A 102 -0.13 -15.01 -2.28
N LEU A 103 0.70 -15.96 -1.84
CA LEU A 103 1.58 -16.75 -2.70
C LEU A 103 0.90 -18.08 -3.00
N ASN A 104 0.87 -18.49 -4.27
CA ASN A 104 0.32 -19.77 -4.74
C ASN A 104 -1.13 -20.05 -4.29
N GLY A 105 -2.11 -19.58 -5.06
CA GLY A 105 -3.47 -20.10 -5.00
C GLY A 105 -3.82 -20.90 -6.23
#